data_AF-A0A936ZIK1-F1
#
_entry.id   AF-A0A936ZIK1-F1
#
_cell.length_a   1.000
_cell.length_b   1.000
_cell.length_c   1.000
_cell.angle_alpha   90.00
_cell.angle_beta   90.00
_cell.angle_gamma   90.00
#
_symmetry.space_group_name_H-M   'P 1'
#
loop_
_entity.id
_entity.type
_entity.pdbx_description
1 polymer ?
#
loop_
_entity_poly.entity_id
_entity_poly.type
_entity_poly.pdbx_seq_one_letter_code
_entity_poly.pdbx_strand_id
1 'polypeptide(L)'
;MSNDISELREQLCDQWQKVAIDLVRKGIQADLVFESLLTVGLAGHVELHGKDATASKLVAIAEQLSEQVRREKEALQEASQATKN
;
A
#
# COMPACT_ATOMS: atom_id res chain seq x y z
N MET A 1 23.92 -1.13 -12.67
CA MET A 1 23.01 0.02 -12.41
C MET A 1 21.55 -0.42 -12.22
N SER A 2 21.29 -1.62 -11.66
CA SER A 2 19.92 -2.10 -11.36
C SER A 2 19.64 -2.12 -9.84
N ASN A 3 20.68 -2.30 -9.01
CA ASN A 3 20.56 -2.25 -7.55
C ASN A 3 20.17 -0.86 -7.02
N ASP A 4 20.56 0.22 -7.70
CA ASP A 4 20.41 1.59 -7.19
C ASP A 4 18.95 2.02 -7.00
N ILE A 5 18.03 1.59 -7.88
CA ILE A 5 16.63 2.01 -7.81
C ILE A 5 15.88 1.27 -6.71
N SER A 6 16.17 -0.01 -6.50
CA SER A 6 15.54 -0.81 -5.45
C SER A 6 16.01 -0.36 -4.07
N GLU A 7 17.32 -0.15 -3.88
CA GLU A 7 17.88 0.38 -2.63
C GLU A 7 17.35 1.78 -2.32
N LEU A 8 17.24 2.65 -3.34
CA LEU A 8 16.67 3.99 -3.16
C LEU A 8 15.19 3.93 -2.76
N ARG A 9 14.41 3.00 -3.33
CA ARG A 9 13.00 2.81 -2.94
C ARG A 9 12.88 2.38 -1.49
N GLU A 10 13.73 1.47 -1.04
CA GLU A 10 13.74 1.00 0.35
C GLU A 10 14.09 2.15 1.31
N GLN A 11 15.14 2.92 1.01
CA GLN A 11 15.51 4.10 1.80
C GLN A 11 14.39 5.14 1.88
N LEU A 12 13.69 5.39 0.77
CA LEU A 12 12.54 6.31 0.76
C LEU A 12 11.40 5.77 1.62
N CYS A 13 11.07 4.48 1.51
CA CYS A 13 10.06 3.85 2.35
C CYS A 13 10.38 4.01 3.84
N ASP A 14 11.62 3.74 4.25
CA ASP A 14 12.07 3.89 5.63
C ASP A 14 11.91 5.32 6.14
N GLN A 15 12.27 6.31 5.32
CA GLN A 15 12.11 7.73 5.66
C GLN A 15 10.64 8.11 5.84
N TRP A 16 9.77 7.73 4.91
CA TRP A 16 8.35 8.02 5.00
C TRP A 16 7.69 7.34 6.19
N GLN A 17 8.06 6.09 6.47
CA GLN A 17 7.58 5.35 7.62
C GLN A 17 7.99 6.03 8.93
N LYS A 18 9.25 6.47 9.04
CA LYS A 18 9.73 7.19 10.22
C LYS A 18 8.95 8.48 10.46
N VAL A 19 8.73 9.28 9.41
CA VAL A 19 7.94 10.52 9.49
C VAL A 19 6.49 10.21 9.91
N ALA A 20 5.87 9.19 9.31
CA ALA A 20 4.51 8.79 9.66
C ALA A 20 4.39 8.41 11.15
N ILE A 21 5.32 7.60 11.66
CA ILE A 21 5.36 7.19 13.07
C ILE A 21 5.56 8.40 13.98
N ASP A 22 6.46 9.32 13.65
CA ASP A 22 6.71 10.51 14.46
C ASP A 22 5.49 11.45 14.52
N LEU A 23 4.73 11.57 13.44
CA LEU A 23 3.47 12.33 13.39
C LEU A 23 2.40 11.69 14.28
N VAL A 24 2.26 10.36 14.21
CA VAL A 24 1.31 9.62 15.06
C VAL A 24 1.69 9.73 16.53
N ARG A 25 2.97 9.62 16.87
CA ARG A 25 3.47 9.81 18.25
C ARG A 25 3.23 11.21 18.80
N LYS A 26 3.11 12.22 17.93
CA LYS A 26 2.75 13.59 18.30
C LYS A 26 1.24 13.81 18.46
N GLY A 27 0.43 12.75 18.32
CA GLY A 27 -1.02 12.78 18.54
C GLY A 27 -1.85 13.03 17.27
N ILE A 28 -1.23 13.02 16.08
CA ILE A 28 -2.00 13.07 14.83
C ILE A 28 -2.63 11.71 14.57
N GLN A 29 -3.89 11.69 14.16
CA GLN A 29 -4.61 10.46 13.87
C GLN A 29 -3.93 9.68 12.74
N ALA A 30 -3.74 8.37 12.94
CA ALA A 30 -3.05 7.51 11.98
C ALA A 30 -3.74 7.52 10.60
N ASP A 31 -5.07 7.51 10.58
CA ASP A 31 -5.86 7.56 9.34
C ASP A 31 -5.58 8.85 8.56
N LEU A 32 -5.51 9.99 9.24
CA LEU A 32 -5.20 11.27 8.61
C LEU A 32 -3.78 11.31 8.02
N VAL A 33 -2.80 10.73 8.73
CA VAL A 33 -1.41 10.62 8.22
C VAL A 33 -1.37 9.72 6.98
N PHE A 34 -2.06 8.58 7.03
CA PHE A 34 -2.14 7.64 5.92
C PHE A 34 -2.80 8.27 4.68
N GLU A 35 -3.99 8.86 4.84
CA GLU A 35 -4.73 9.51 3.76
C GLU A 35 -3.92 10.64 3.12
N SER A 36 -3.19 11.41 3.92
CA SER A 36 -2.34 12.49 3.44
C SER A 36 -1.16 11.97 2.61
N LEU A 37 -0.46 10.94 3.10
CA LEU A 37 0.66 10.32 2.37
C LEU A 37 0.19 9.70 1.04
N LEU A 38 -0.94 9.00 1.06
CA LEU A 38 -1.55 8.44 -0.14
C LEU A 38 -1.92 9.54 -1.15
N THR A 39 -2.56 10.61 -0.68
CA THR A 39 -2.98 11.75 -1.52
C THR A 39 -1.79 12.39 -2.21
N VAL A 40 -0.71 12.68 -1.47
CA VAL A 40 0.51 13.29 -2.03
C VAL A 40 1.19 12.35 -3.02
N GLY A 41 1.29 11.06 -2.70
CA GLY A 41 1.87 10.06 -3.61
C GLY A 41 1.09 9.94 -4.93
N LEU A 42 -0.24 9.93 -4.86
CA LEU A 42 -1.10 9.88 -6.05
C LEU A 42 -1.01 11.15 -6.88
N ALA A 43 -1.03 12.33 -6.24
CA ALA A 43 -0.88 13.61 -6.94
C ALA A 43 0.44 13.67 -7.73
N GLY A 44 1.55 13.27 -7.11
CA GLY A 44 2.86 13.20 -7.79
C GLY A 44 2.87 12.19 -8.95
N HIS A 45 2.22 11.04 -8.79
CA HIS A 45 2.13 10.06 -9.88
C HIS A 45 1.29 10.58 -11.06
N VAL A 46 0.19 11.28 -10.79
CA VAL A 46 -0.66 11.93 -11.81
C VAL A 46 0.10 13.03 -12.54
N GLU A 47 0.87 13.85 -11.82
CA GLU A 47 1.68 14.91 -12.43
C GLU A 47 2.70 14.35 -13.42
N LEU A 48 3.35 13.24 -13.07
CA LEU A 48 4.41 12.64 -13.88
C LEU A 48 3.90 11.76 -15.02
N HIS A 49 2.78 11.05 -14.83
CA HIS A 49 2.32 9.99 -15.76
C HIS A 49 0.91 10.24 -16.33
N GLY A 50 0.22 11.27 -15.86
CA GLY A 50 -1.16 11.56 -16.25
C GLY A 50 -2.21 10.76 -15.47
N LYS A 51 -3.47 11.18 -15.64
CA LYS A 51 -4.64 10.62 -14.95
C LYS A 51 -4.93 9.18 -15.39
N ASP A 52 -4.92 8.92 -16.68
CA ASP A 52 -5.32 7.62 -17.23
C ASP A 52 -4.36 6.50 -16.80
N ALA A 53 -3.05 6.72 -16.91
CA ALA A 53 -2.04 5.76 -16.46
C ALA A 53 -2.14 5.48 -14.96
N THR A 54 -2.41 6.51 -14.15
CA THR A 54 -2.60 6.36 -12.70
C THR A 54 -3.88 5.58 -12.39
N ALA A 55 -4.98 5.87 -13.08
CA ALA A 55 -6.24 5.15 -12.93
C ALA A 55 -6.09 3.66 -13.29
N SER A 56 -5.44 3.33 -14.42
CA SER A 56 -5.16 1.93 -14.79
C SER A 56 -4.33 1.20 -13.73
N LYS A 57 -3.34 1.88 -13.14
CA LYS A 57 -2.53 1.31 -12.06
C LYS A 57 -3.34 1.05 -10.80
N LEU A 58 -4.23 1.97 -10.42
CA LEU A 58 -5.13 1.79 -9.28
C LEU A 58 -6.10 0.62 -9.48
N VAL A 59 -6.66 0.49 -10.68
CA VAL A 59 -7.52 -0.67 -11.04
C VAL A 59 -6.75 -1.97 -10.86
N ALA A 60 -5.54 -2.08 -11.42
CA ALA A 60 -4.72 -3.28 -11.29
C ALA A 60 -4.38 -3.63 -9.83
N ILE A 61 -4.07 -2.62 -9.00
CA ILE A 61 -3.82 -2.82 -7.56
C ILE A 61 -5.09 -3.34 -6.86
N ALA A 62 -6.26 -2.75 -7.16
CA ALA A 62 -7.52 -3.16 -6.57
C ALA A 62 -7.91 -4.60 -6.96
N GLU A 63 -7.72 -4.97 -8.23
CA GLU A 63 -7.94 -6.34 -8.71
C GLU A 63 -7.03 -7.34 -7.99
N GLN A 64 -5.73 -7.02 -7.87
CA GLN A 64 -4.78 -7.88 -7.18
C GLN A 64 -5.14 -8.05 -5.69
N LEU A 65 -5.50 -6.96 -5.01
CA LEU A 65 -5.91 -7.01 -3.60
C LEU A 65 -7.18 -7.83 -3.42
N SER A 66 -8.17 -7.65 -4.30
CA SER A 66 -9.42 -8.43 -4.28
C SER A 66 -9.14 -9.93 -4.41
N GLU A 67 -8.22 -10.31 -5.28
CA GLU A 67 -7.82 -11.71 -5.47
C GLU A 67 -7.07 -12.27 -4.26
N GLN A 68 -6.19 -11.48 -3.63
CA GLN A 68 -5.52 -11.88 -2.38
C GLN A 68 -6.53 -12.14 -1.26
N VAL A 69 -7.47 -11.20 -1.05
CA VAL A 69 -8.53 -11.35 -0.04
C VAL A 69 -9.40 -12.58 -0.31
N ARG A 70 -9.73 -12.87 -1.57
CA ARG A 70 -10.48 -14.07 -1.95
C ARG A 70 -9.75 -15.35 -1.53
N ARG A 71 -8.45 -15.45 -1.82
CA ARG A 71 -7.63 -16.61 -1.45
C ARG A 71 -7.48 -16.78 0.06
N GLU A 72 -7.25 -15.69 0.79
CA GLU A 72 -7.18 -15.74 2.25
C GLU A 72 -8.50 -16.23 2.87
N LYS A 73 -9.63 -15.77 2.32
CA LYS A 73 -10.95 -16.25 2.75
C LYS A 73 -11.14 -17.74 2.50
N GLU A 74 -10.72 -18.26 1.34
CA GLU A 74 -10.79 -19.69 1.01
C GLU A 74 -9.91 -20.52 1.97
N ALA A 75 -8.68 -20.09 2.20
CA ALA A 75 -7.76 -20.74 3.14
C ALA A 75 -8.31 -20.79 4.58
N LEU A 76 -8.92 -19.69 5.05
CA LEU A 76 -9.57 -19.64 6.37
C LEU A 76 -10.76 -20.61 6.46
N GLN A 77 -11.54 -20.74 5.38
CA GLN A 77 -12.66 -21.68 5.32
C GLN A 77 -12.19 -23.14 5.39
N GLU A 78 -11.17 -23.51 4.61
CA GLU A 78 -10.56 -24.84 4.63
C GLU A 78 -9.99 -25.19 6.01
N ALA A 79 -9.25 -24.26 6.63
CA ALA A 79 -8.72 -24.44 7.98
C ALA A 79 -9.85 -24.66 9.01
N SER A 80 -10.94 -23.91 8.91
CA SER A 80 -12.09 -24.04 9.83
C SER A 80 -12.83 -25.38 9.68
N GLN A 81 -12.84 -25.96 8.48
CA GLN A 81 -13.44 -27.28 8.21
C GLN A 81 -12.52 -28.41 8.66
N ALA A 82 -11.20 -28.26 8.52
CA ALA A 82 -10.22 -29.25 8.97
C ALA A 82 -10.18 -29.41 10.50
N THR A 83 -10.41 -28.33 11.26
CA THR A 83 -10.44 -28.37 12.74
C THR A 83 -11.73 -28.93 13.35
N LYS A 84 -12.73 -29.30 12.53
CA LYS A 84 -14.02 -29.86 12.99
C LYS A 84 -14.11 -31.39 12.86
N ASN A 85 -13.07 -32.05 12.34
CA ASN A 85 -12.88 -33.50 12.35
C ASN A 85 -11.90 -33.92 13.45
#